data_AF-A0A0P9F8N1-F1
#
_entry.id   AF-A0A0P9F8N1-F1
#
_cell.length_a   1.000
_cell.length_b   1.000
_cell.length_c   1.000
_cell.angle_alpha   90.00
_cell.angle_beta   90.00
_cell.angle_gamma   90.00
#
_symmetry.space_group_name_H-M   'P 1'
#
loop_
_entity.id
_entity.type
_entity.pdbx_description
1 polymer ?
#
loop_
_entity_poly.entity_id
_entity_poly.type
_entity_poly.pdbx_seq_one_letter_code
_entity_poly.pdbx_strand_id
1 'polypeptide(L)'
;MANVTLGPVALRASAAAMMKCMVGLHSWHAAQGLHGQESAVTLYRSLCQYVMGRPDTLELNTLAADIVVRLGTLQREQHAHLPAPEAYAQRIRAFVRNHDDRARLEHTASQLDAWLHGLAASAYGRLAARALELLAELGASLPGAQPFRDAYVTIAPPGQASTGQYVPWLAAVAVQIDTILRGPFPELEFVETLLHEQVHAVIHERMGDGGEHYQRLPWLNELTAITLSQYALGRAYADMRGLPDLANVPGALRISRAQQEWGDLASAVLRATREPLVGWRAWQIIFARGAYARRNFAHRELLPAILAEAGWPASFPFHYGTHSVDCRDDWVG
;
A
#
# COMPACT_ATOMS: atom_id res chain seq x y z
N MET A 1 2.74 -3.47 -24.00
CA MET A 1 3.06 -3.27 -22.58
C MET A 1 1.95 -3.87 -21.75
N ALA A 2 2.32 -4.70 -20.79
CA ALA A 2 1.38 -5.52 -20.06
C ALA A 2 0.46 -4.70 -19.15
N ASN A 3 -0.84 -4.76 -19.43
CA ASN A 3 -1.83 -4.72 -18.38
C ASN A 3 -2.02 -6.18 -17.94
N VAL A 4 -1.17 -6.65 -17.01
CA VAL A 4 -1.36 -7.98 -16.42
C VAL A 4 -2.45 -7.87 -15.38
N THR A 5 -3.38 -8.83 -15.34
CA THR A 5 -4.34 -8.93 -14.26
C THR A 5 -4.00 -10.11 -13.35
N LEU A 6 -4.07 -9.89 -12.06
CA LEU A 6 -3.92 -10.92 -11.04
C LEU A 6 -5.23 -10.98 -10.25
N GLY A 7 -6.10 -11.90 -10.65
CA GLY A 7 -7.49 -11.91 -10.22
C GLY A 7 -8.18 -10.56 -10.51
N PRO A 8 -8.83 -9.92 -9.53
CA PRO A 8 -9.52 -8.64 -9.70
C PRO A 8 -8.60 -7.41 -9.77
N VAL A 9 -7.27 -7.56 -9.64
CA VAL A 9 -6.32 -6.43 -9.60
C VAL A 9 -5.60 -6.28 -10.94
N ALA A 10 -5.58 -5.07 -11.50
CA ALA A 10 -4.70 -4.74 -12.62
C ALA A 10 -3.31 -4.32 -12.13
N LEU A 11 -2.27 -4.90 -12.73
CA LEU A 11 -0.86 -4.57 -12.50
C LEU A 11 -0.37 -3.66 -13.63
N ARG A 12 0.14 -2.48 -13.26
CA ARG A 12 0.67 -1.44 -14.17
C ARG A 12 2.18 -1.37 -14.01
N ALA A 13 2.91 -1.72 -15.07
CA ALA A 13 4.39 -1.80 -15.03
C ALA A 13 5.09 -1.23 -16.26
N SER A 14 4.39 -0.42 -17.08
CA SER A 14 5.05 0.31 -18.17
C SER A 14 6.03 1.37 -17.62
N ALA A 15 7.00 1.79 -18.43
CA ALA A 15 7.93 2.85 -18.04
C ALA A 15 7.19 4.15 -17.65
N ALA A 16 6.12 4.48 -18.37
CA ALA A 16 5.24 5.59 -18.04
C ALA A 16 4.49 5.37 -16.72
N ALA A 17 3.92 4.18 -16.47
CA ALA A 17 3.27 3.86 -15.20
C ALA A 17 4.24 3.98 -14.01
N MET A 18 5.47 3.50 -14.17
CA MET A 18 6.52 3.64 -13.15
C MET A 18 6.85 5.12 -12.89
N MET A 19 7.09 5.92 -13.94
CA MET A 19 7.36 7.35 -13.78
C MET A 19 6.19 8.07 -13.11
N LYS A 20 4.95 7.78 -13.50
CA LYS A 20 3.73 8.32 -12.88
C LYS A 20 3.68 8.00 -11.39
N CYS A 21 3.91 6.73 -11.04
CA CYS A 21 3.93 6.25 -9.66
C CYS A 21 5.02 6.95 -8.84
N MET A 22 6.25 7.06 -9.36
CA MET A 22 7.35 7.77 -8.68
C MET A 22 7.05 9.25 -8.46
N VAL A 23 6.53 9.96 -9.48
CA VAL A 23 6.13 11.38 -9.32
C VAL A 23 5.04 11.52 -8.27
N GLY A 24 4.03 10.64 -8.26
CA GLY A 24 2.97 10.69 -7.27
C GLY A 24 3.45 10.36 -5.85
N LEU A 25 4.32 9.36 -5.68
CA LEU A 25 4.98 9.05 -4.41
C LEU A 25 5.79 10.26 -3.90
N HIS A 26 6.60 10.88 -4.74
CA HIS A 26 7.33 12.10 -4.38
C HIS A 26 6.39 13.24 -3.98
N SER A 27 5.26 13.39 -4.67
CA SER A 27 4.26 14.42 -4.38
C SER A 27 3.60 14.20 -3.02
N TRP A 28 3.20 12.96 -2.75
CA TRP A 28 2.52 12.61 -1.51
C TRP A 28 3.45 12.68 -0.31
N HIS A 29 4.67 12.13 -0.39
CA HIS A 29 5.65 12.23 0.69
C HIS A 29 6.09 13.67 0.96
N ALA A 30 6.28 14.49 -0.08
CA ALA A 30 6.62 15.90 0.11
C ALA A 30 5.50 16.66 0.85
N ALA A 31 4.24 16.24 0.71
CA ALA A 31 3.12 16.87 1.39
C ALA A 31 2.99 16.47 2.87
N GLN A 32 3.45 15.28 3.27
CA GLN A 32 3.32 14.78 4.65
C GLN A 32 4.06 15.66 5.68
N GLY A 33 5.11 16.39 5.27
CA GLY A 33 5.87 17.29 6.15
C GLY A 33 5.38 18.74 6.16
N LEU A 34 4.27 19.08 5.49
CA LEU A 34 3.85 20.45 5.21
C LEU A 34 2.53 20.84 5.90
N HIS A 35 2.43 20.57 7.20
CA HIS A 35 1.30 21.03 8.01
C HIS A 35 1.14 22.56 7.90
N GLY A 36 -0.04 23.02 7.49
CA GLY A 36 -0.38 24.45 7.38
C GLY A 36 0.10 25.16 6.10
N GLN A 37 0.72 24.46 5.13
CA GLN A 37 1.11 25.05 3.84
C GLN A 37 0.17 24.61 2.71
N GLU A 38 -1.08 25.06 2.75
CA GLU A 38 -2.14 24.63 1.82
C GLU A 38 -1.79 24.84 0.35
N SER A 39 -1.09 25.94 0.01
CA SER A 39 -0.68 26.23 -1.37
C SER A 39 0.33 25.21 -1.90
N ALA A 40 1.30 24.78 -1.08
CA ALA A 40 2.27 23.76 -1.45
C ALA A 40 1.60 22.38 -1.65
N VAL A 41 0.72 22.00 -0.70
CA VAL A 41 -0.03 20.73 -0.77
C VAL A 41 -0.94 20.71 -2.00
N THR A 42 -1.60 21.82 -2.32
CA THR A 42 -2.47 21.96 -3.50
C THR A 42 -1.66 21.80 -4.79
N LEU A 43 -0.45 22.35 -4.87
CA LEU A 43 0.43 22.19 -6.02
C LEU A 43 0.80 20.72 -6.24
N TYR A 44 1.26 20.06 -5.18
CA TYR A 44 1.76 18.67 -5.25
C TYR A 44 0.62 17.71 -5.61
N ARG A 45 -0.56 17.90 -4.99
CA ARG A 45 -1.76 17.12 -5.29
C ARG A 45 -2.22 17.33 -6.73
N SER A 46 -2.23 18.58 -7.19
CA SER A 46 -2.66 18.93 -8.55
C SER A 46 -1.74 18.33 -9.62
N LEU A 47 -0.43 18.30 -9.36
CA LEU A 47 0.51 17.62 -10.26
C LEU A 47 0.27 16.11 -10.24
N CYS A 48 0.17 15.50 -9.05
CA CYS A 48 -0.10 14.07 -8.90
C CYS A 48 -1.34 13.63 -9.68
N GLN A 49 -2.47 14.32 -9.50
CA GLN A 49 -3.72 14.03 -10.22
C GLN A 49 -3.56 14.16 -11.74
N TYR A 50 -2.89 15.20 -12.22
CA TYR A 50 -2.65 15.39 -13.66
C TYR A 50 -1.85 14.24 -14.26
N VAL A 51 -0.75 13.86 -13.59
CA VAL A 51 0.18 12.82 -14.03
C VAL A 51 -0.50 11.46 -14.01
N MET A 52 -1.23 11.15 -12.95
CA MET A 52 -1.97 9.89 -12.84
C MET A 52 -3.08 9.76 -13.89
N GLY A 53 -3.67 10.87 -14.33
CA GLY A 53 -4.63 10.91 -15.43
C GLY A 53 -4.03 10.77 -16.83
N ARG A 54 -2.71 10.65 -17.00
CA ARG A 54 -2.08 10.38 -18.30
C ARG A 54 -2.13 8.88 -18.65
N PRO A 55 -2.20 8.50 -19.94
CA PRO A 55 -2.18 7.09 -20.34
C PRO A 55 -0.87 6.37 -19.95
N ASP A 56 -0.97 5.12 -19.52
CA ASP A 56 0.21 4.28 -19.20
C ASP A 56 1.00 3.85 -20.44
N THR A 57 0.46 4.08 -21.64
CA THR A 57 1.11 3.79 -22.92
C THR A 57 1.84 4.99 -23.52
N LEU A 58 1.88 6.12 -22.81
CA LEU A 58 2.53 7.33 -23.31
C LEU A 58 4.05 7.14 -23.38
N GLU A 59 4.66 7.62 -24.45
CA GLU A 59 6.12 7.63 -24.58
C GLU A 59 6.78 8.43 -23.45
N LEU A 60 7.88 7.93 -22.90
CA LEU A 60 8.44 8.45 -21.66
C LEU A 60 8.94 9.90 -21.81
N ASN A 61 9.52 10.24 -22.96
CA ASN A 61 9.94 11.60 -23.27
C ASN A 61 8.76 12.58 -23.37
N THR A 62 7.64 12.13 -23.93
CA THR A 62 6.40 12.92 -24.02
C THR A 62 5.82 13.15 -22.63
N LEU A 63 5.72 12.10 -21.82
CA LEU A 63 5.25 12.21 -20.43
C LEU A 63 6.14 13.16 -19.61
N ALA A 64 7.46 13.04 -19.72
CA ALA A 64 8.40 13.90 -19.02
C ALA A 64 8.23 15.38 -19.41
N ALA A 65 8.04 15.67 -20.71
CA ALA A 65 7.77 17.02 -21.19
C ALA A 65 6.45 17.57 -20.62
N ASP A 66 5.37 16.77 -20.66
CA ASP A 66 4.06 17.13 -20.13
C ASP A 66 4.11 17.46 -18.63
N ILE A 67 4.84 16.66 -17.84
CA ILE A 67 5.06 16.89 -16.41
C ILE A 67 5.73 18.25 -16.18
N VAL A 68 6.81 18.54 -16.91
CA VAL A 68 7.56 19.80 -16.77
C VAL A 68 6.70 21.01 -17.13
N VAL A 69 5.94 20.92 -18.23
CA VAL A 69 5.03 22.00 -18.67
C VAL A 69 3.95 22.22 -17.63
N ARG A 70 3.28 21.15 -17.17
CA ARG A 70 2.21 21.27 -16.16
C ARG A 70 2.73 21.84 -14.85
N LEU A 71 3.89 21.38 -14.39
CA LEU A 71 4.53 21.89 -13.17
C LEU A 71 4.83 23.40 -13.28
N GLY A 72 5.33 23.86 -14.42
CA GLY A 72 5.55 25.30 -14.66
C GLY A 72 4.24 26.11 -14.66
N THR A 73 3.17 25.55 -15.20
CA THR A 73 1.83 26.17 -15.16
C THR A 73 1.28 26.25 -13.74
N LEU A 74 1.33 25.15 -12.97
CA LEU A 74 0.87 25.12 -11.58
C LEU A 74 1.64 26.10 -10.68
N GLN A 75 2.96 26.23 -10.87
CA GLN A 75 3.75 27.21 -10.11
C GLN A 75 3.30 28.65 -10.35
N ARG A 76 2.94 28.99 -11.61
CA ARG A 76 2.42 30.32 -11.96
C ARG A 76 1.02 30.54 -11.42
N GLU A 77 0.12 29.57 -11.62
CA GLU A 77 -1.29 29.66 -11.19
C GLU A 77 -1.44 29.81 -9.67
N GLN A 78 -0.55 29.19 -8.90
CA GLN A 78 -0.66 29.14 -7.43
C GLN A 78 0.25 30.14 -6.72
N HIS A 79 0.91 31.06 -7.46
CA HIS A 79 1.91 31.99 -6.94
C HIS A 79 2.95 31.31 -6.02
N ALA A 80 3.32 30.07 -6.37
CA ALA A 80 4.08 29.18 -5.51
C ALA A 80 5.59 29.46 -5.61
N HIS A 81 5.98 30.69 -5.29
CA HIS A 81 7.36 31.18 -5.21
C HIS A 81 7.98 30.97 -3.83
N LEU A 82 7.36 30.11 -3.01
CA LEU A 82 7.87 29.74 -1.71
C LEU A 82 9.01 28.70 -1.87
N PRO A 83 10.00 28.68 -0.96
CA PRO A 83 11.15 27.78 -1.07
C PRO A 83 10.79 26.29 -1.20
N ALA A 84 9.74 25.82 -0.49
CA ALA A 84 9.33 24.42 -0.51
C ALA A 84 8.75 23.97 -1.88
N PRO A 85 7.74 24.65 -2.46
CA PRO A 85 7.30 24.40 -3.83
C PRO A 85 8.41 24.47 -4.89
N GLU A 86 9.35 25.41 -4.77
CA GLU A 86 10.47 25.53 -5.71
C GLU A 86 11.44 24.35 -5.60
N ALA A 87 11.85 23.96 -4.39
CA ALA A 87 12.72 22.82 -4.16
C ALA A 87 12.08 21.51 -4.67
N TYR A 88 10.78 21.32 -4.41
CA TYR A 88 10.02 20.21 -4.96
C TYR A 88 10.01 20.25 -6.50
N ALA A 89 9.72 21.40 -7.10
CA ALA A 89 9.65 21.52 -8.55
C ALA A 89 11.02 21.26 -9.21
N GLN A 90 12.11 21.73 -8.62
CA GLN A 90 13.47 21.43 -9.07
C GLN A 90 13.76 19.93 -9.00
N ARG A 91 13.38 19.27 -7.89
CA ARG A 91 13.55 17.82 -7.73
C ARG A 91 12.79 17.03 -8.80
N ILE A 92 11.52 17.34 -9.03
CA ILE A 92 10.73 16.66 -10.06
C ILE A 92 11.31 16.90 -11.46
N ARG A 93 11.72 18.14 -11.77
CA ARG A 93 12.39 18.44 -13.05
C ARG A 93 13.69 17.67 -13.22
N ALA A 94 14.52 17.59 -12.18
CA ALA A 94 15.77 16.85 -12.22
C ALA A 94 15.50 15.37 -12.52
N PHE A 95 14.57 14.76 -11.78
CA PHE A 95 14.16 13.37 -11.98
C PHE A 95 13.66 13.10 -13.41
N VAL A 96 12.63 13.81 -13.87
CA VAL A 96 12.03 13.51 -15.19
C VAL A 96 12.93 13.86 -16.37
N ARG A 97 13.90 14.77 -16.18
CA ARG A 97 14.88 15.13 -17.21
C ARG A 97 16.11 14.22 -17.21
N ASN A 98 16.39 13.51 -16.13
CA ASN A 98 17.53 12.61 -16.04
C ASN A 98 17.40 11.47 -17.08
N HIS A 99 18.37 11.41 -17.99
CA HIS A 99 18.40 10.41 -19.05
C HIS A 99 18.61 9.00 -18.49
N ASP A 100 19.47 8.86 -17.47
CA ASP A 100 19.82 7.57 -16.90
C ASP A 100 18.65 6.97 -16.10
N ASP A 101 17.90 7.82 -15.38
CA ASP A 101 16.68 7.39 -14.70
C ASP A 101 15.63 6.91 -15.71
N ARG A 102 15.45 7.64 -16.82
CA ARG A 102 14.51 7.23 -17.89
C ARG A 102 14.91 5.89 -18.52
N ALA A 103 16.18 5.74 -18.88
CA ALA A 103 16.70 4.49 -19.43
C ALA A 103 16.54 3.32 -18.44
N ARG A 104 16.77 3.56 -17.14
CA ARG A 104 16.53 2.57 -16.08
C ARG A 104 15.06 2.17 -16.00
N LEU A 105 14.12 3.12 -16.09
CA LEU A 105 12.68 2.83 -16.07
C LEU A 105 12.25 1.99 -17.28
N GLU A 106 12.73 2.33 -18.49
CA GLU A 106 12.44 1.56 -19.71
C GLU A 106 13.00 0.13 -19.61
N HIS A 107 14.25 -0.01 -19.18
CA HIS A 107 14.88 -1.31 -19.00
C HIS A 107 14.14 -2.16 -17.97
N THR A 108 13.82 -1.57 -16.81
CA THR A 108 13.10 -2.26 -15.73
C THR A 108 11.71 -2.68 -16.19
N ALA A 109 10.95 -1.78 -16.82
CA ALA A 109 9.63 -2.08 -17.35
C ALA A 109 9.65 -3.26 -18.34
N SER A 110 10.64 -3.31 -19.24
CA SER A 110 10.79 -4.42 -20.18
C SER A 110 11.07 -5.75 -19.49
N GLN A 111 11.86 -5.75 -18.41
CA GLN A 111 12.16 -6.98 -17.65
C GLN A 111 10.95 -7.45 -16.85
N LEU A 112 10.22 -6.51 -16.24
CA LEU A 112 9.02 -6.83 -15.47
C LEU A 112 7.87 -7.34 -16.32
N ASP A 113 7.75 -6.90 -17.57
CA ASP A 113 6.69 -7.36 -18.47
C ASP A 113 6.69 -8.89 -18.58
N ALA A 114 7.85 -9.50 -18.86
CA ALA A 114 7.97 -10.95 -18.95
C ALA A 114 7.75 -11.63 -17.58
N TRP A 115 8.32 -11.08 -16.51
CA TRP A 115 8.20 -11.65 -15.16
C TRP A 115 6.75 -11.64 -14.66
N LEU A 116 6.01 -10.55 -14.84
CA LEU A 116 4.62 -10.42 -14.41
C LEU A 116 3.68 -11.36 -15.18
N HIS A 117 3.89 -11.54 -16.49
CA HIS A 117 3.15 -12.55 -17.25
C HIS A 117 3.46 -13.97 -16.77
N GLY A 118 4.73 -14.26 -16.49
CA GLY A 118 5.16 -15.53 -15.89
C GLY A 118 4.49 -15.77 -14.53
N LEU A 119 4.50 -14.76 -13.66
CA LEU A 119 3.83 -14.79 -12.36
C LEU A 119 2.33 -15.07 -12.51
N ALA A 120 1.62 -14.32 -13.36
CA ALA A 120 0.18 -14.46 -13.55
C ALA A 120 -0.22 -15.85 -14.10
N ALA A 121 0.62 -16.45 -14.96
CA ALA A 121 0.40 -17.79 -15.49
C ALA A 121 0.79 -18.92 -14.51
N SER A 122 1.57 -18.61 -13.47
CA SER A 122 2.12 -19.59 -12.53
C SER A 122 1.12 -20.07 -11.47
N ALA A 123 1.53 -21.05 -10.65
CA ALA A 123 0.80 -21.44 -9.44
C ALA A 123 0.67 -20.29 -8.44
N TYR A 124 1.65 -19.38 -8.36
CA TYR A 124 1.60 -18.20 -7.49
C TYR A 124 0.56 -17.19 -7.98
N GLY A 125 0.38 -17.03 -9.29
CA GLY A 125 -0.69 -16.22 -9.87
C GLY A 125 -2.07 -16.73 -9.48
N ARG A 126 -2.29 -18.06 -9.54
CA ARG A 126 -3.53 -18.70 -9.07
C ARG A 126 -3.74 -18.54 -7.56
N LEU A 127 -2.68 -18.76 -6.77
CA LEU A 127 -2.71 -18.57 -5.32
C LEU A 127 -3.15 -17.15 -4.97
N ALA A 128 -2.57 -16.15 -5.63
CA ALA A 128 -2.84 -14.75 -5.39
C ALA A 128 -4.27 -14.36 -5.79
N ALA A 129 -4.75 -14.84 -6.93
CA ALA A 129 -6.14 -14.64 -7.35
C ALA A 129 -7.13 -15.21 -6.33
N ARG A 130 -6.89 -16.44 -5.84
CA ARG A 130 -7.73 -17.04 -4.80
C ARG A 130 -7.65 -16.31 -3.46
N ALA A 131 -6.48 -15.82 -3.08
CA ALA A 131 -6.32 -15.01 -1.87
C ALA A 131 -7.10 -13.68 -1.96
N LEU A 132 -7.09 -13.00 -3.11
CA LEU A 132 -7.89 -11.79 -3.35
C LEU A 132 -9.40 -12.08 -3.28
N GLU A 133 -9.86 -13.20 -3.86
CA GLU A 133 -11.26 -13.64 -3.73
C GLU A 133 -11.64 -13.85 -2.26
N LEU A 134 -10.80 -14.55 -1.50
CA LEU A 134 -11.02 -14.80 -0.07
C LEU A 134 -11.07 -13.49 0.74
N LEU A 135 -10.22 -12.51 0.43
CA LEU A 135 -10.31 -11.19 1.05
C LEU A 135 -11.68 -10.53 0.76
N ALA A 136 -12.14 -10.58 -0.48
CA ALA A 136 -13.45 -10.04 -0.85
C ALA A 136 -14.61 -10.79 -0.16
N GLU A 137 -14.55 -12.12 -0.07
CA GLU A 137 -15.52 -12.98 0.65
C GLU A 137 -15.59 -12.63 2.14
N LEU A 138 -14.45 -12.28 2.77
CA LEU A 138 -14.38 -11.80 4.15
C LEU A 138 -14.87 -10.34 4.31
N GLY A 139 -15.30 -9.72 3.22
CA GLY A 139 -15.77 -8.34 3.17
C GLY A 139 -14.65 -7.31 3.15
N ALA A 140 -13.39 -7.70 2.96
CA ALA A 140 -12.25 -6.79 2.77
C ALA A 140 -12.17 -6.35 1.31
N SER A 141 -13.14 -5.50 0.93
CA SER A 141 -13.30 -4.99 -0.43
C SER A 141 -13.69 -3.51 -0.43
N LEU A 142 -13.33 -2.83 -1.51
CA LEU A 142 -13.72 -1.45 -1.77
C LEU A 142 -15.21 -1.36 -2.14
N PRO A 143 -15.87 -0.23 -1.82
CA PRO A 143 -17.21 0.02 -2.31
C PRO A 143 -17.19 0.24 -3.83
N GLY A 144 -18.14 -0.38 -4.53
CA GLY A 144 -18.31 -0.22 -5.98
C GLY A 144 -18.01 -1.49 -6.77
N ALA A 145 -17.79 -1.33 -8.08
CA ALA A 145 -17.65 -2.45 -9.01
C ALA A 145 -16.26 -3.14 -8.96
N GLN A 146 -15.24 -2.43 -8.48
CA GLN A 146 -13.87 -2.96 -8.34
C GLN A 146 -13.57 -3.19 -6.86
N PRO A 147 -13.35 -4.45 -6.42
CA PRO A 147 -13.15 -4.74 -5.00
C PRO A 147 -11.77 -4.31 -4.47
N PHE A 148 -10.81 -4.02 -5.37
CA PHE A 148 -9.43 -3.69 -5.02
C PHE A 148 -8.89 -2.59 -5.94
N ARG A 149 -7.82 -1.90 -5.51
CA ARG A 149 -7.15 -0.87 -6.30
C ARG A 149 -6.24 -1.49 -7.35
N ASP A 150 -5.98 -0.76 -8.43
CA ASP A 150 -4.86 -1.05 -9.33
C ASP A 150 -3.53 -1.00 -8.55
N ALA A 151 -2.58 -1.83 -8.97
CA ALA A 151 -1.24 -1.84 -8.42
C ALA A 151 -0.22 -1.33 -9.45
N TYR A 152 0.52 -0.30 -9.10
CA TYR A 152 1.63 0.24 -9.87
C TYR A 152 2.93 -0.39 -9.37
N VAL A 153 3.56 -1.18 -10.23
CA VAL A 153 4.89 -1.73 -9.94
C VAL A 153 5.91 -0.66 -10.29
N THR A 154 6.80 -0.36 -9.35
CA THR A 154 7.77 0.74 -9.46
C THR A 154 9.11 0.34 -8.87
N ILE A 155 10.13 1.16 -9.09
CA ILE A 155 11.43 1.06 -8.43
C ILE A 155 11.39 1.80 -7.08
N ALA A 156 12.20 1.35 -6.13
CA ALA A 156 12.21 1.94 -4.80
C ALA A 156 12.66 3.42 -4.85
N PRO A 157 11.94 4.35 -4.19
CA PRO A 157 12.43 5.71 -3.98
C PRO A 157 13.76 5.68 -3.20
N PRO A 158 14.72 6.57 -3.50
CA PRO A 158 15.96 6.65 -2.72
C PRO A 158 15.69 6.83 -1.22
N GLY A 159 16.23 5.94 -0.38
CA GLY A 159 16.18 6.06 1.09
C GLY A 159 14.96 5.45 1.77
N GLN A 160 14.06 4.78 1.05
CA GLN A 160 12.95 4.01 1.65
C GLN A 160 13.20 2.50 1.52
N ALA A 161 13.11 1.79 2.64
CA ALA A 161 13.18 0.34 2.70
C ALA A 161 11.76 -0.24 2.89
N SER A 162 10.87 0.00 1.93
CA SER A 162 9.55 -0.65 1.89
C SER A 162 9.43 -1.52 0.65
N THR A 163 8.68 -2.62 0.72
CA THR A 163 8.33 -3.43 -0.46
C THR A 163 7.04 -2.93 -1.13
N GLY A 164 6.20 -2.17 -0.41
CA GLY A 164 4.94 -1.64 -0.93
C GLY A 164 4.40 -0.47 -0.13
N GLN A 165 3.38 0.19 -0.69
CA GLN A 165 2.59 1.19 0.01
C GLN A 165 1.27 1.47 -0.73
N TYR A 166 0.14 1.47 -0.05
CA TYR A 166 -1.07 2.13 -0.55
C TYR A 166 -0.91 3.66 -0.44
N VAL A 167 -1.15 4.35 -1.56
CA VAL A 167 -0.97 5.80 -1.65
C VAL A 167 -2.33 6.46 -1.98
N PRO A 168 -2.96 7.14 -1.02
CA PRO A 168 -4.29 7.74 -1.22
C PRO A 168 -4.39 8.69 -2.42
N TRP A 169 -3.34 9.48 -2.67
CA TRP A 169 -3.32 10.43 -3.79
C TRP A 169 -3.22 9.76 -5.16
N LEU A 170 -2.71 8.53 -5.20
CA LEU A 170 -2.69 7.71 -6.40
C LEU A 170 -4.01 6.94 -6.57
N ALA A 171 -4.78 6.78 -5.49
CA ALA A 171 -5.85 5.79 -5.37
C ALA A 171 -5.38 4.40 -5.83
N ALA A 172 -4.14 4.03 -5.49
CA ALA A 172 -3.46 2.85 -5.98
C ALA A 172 -2.49 2.27 -4.95
N VAL A 173 -2.15 0.99 -5.13
CA VAL A 173 -1.04 0.34 -4.42
C VAL A 173 0.24 0.54 -5.22
N ALA A 174 1.31 1.02 -4.60
CA ALA A 174 2.65 1.03 -5.17
C ALA A 174 3.44 -0.18 -4.67
N VAL A 175 4.00 -0.99 -5.57
CA VAL A 175 4.85 -2.15 -5.22
C VAL A 175 6.28 -1.89 -5.69
N GLN A 176 7.23 -1.89 -4.76
CA GLN A 176 8.64 -1.58 -4.99
C GLN A 176 9.43 -2.86 -5.32
N ILE A 177 9.70 -3.06 -6.61
CA ILE A 177 10.10 -4.36 -7.14
C ILE A 177 11.58 -4.72 -6.92
N ASP A 178 12.45 -3.71 -6.78
CA ASP A 178 13.90 -3.92 -6.66
C ASP A 178 14.28 -4.79 -5.44
N THR A 179 13.57 -4.60 -4.33
CA THR A 179 13.77 -5.37 -3.09
C THR A 179 13.20 -6.78 -3.23
N ILE A 180 11.99 -6.89 -3.79
CA ILE A 180 11.26 -8.14 -3.96
C ILE A 180 12.02 -9.11 -4.88
N LEU A 181 12.57 -8.64 -6.00
CA LEU A 181 13.30 -9.50 -6.94
C LEU A 181 14.62 -10.04 -6.37
N ARG A 182 15.13 -9.46 -5.28
CA ARG A 182 16.33 -9.94 -4.57
C ARG A 182 16.00 -10.86 -3.40
N GLY A 183 14.71 -11.02 -3.08
CA GLY A 183 14.24 -11.85 -1.99
C GLY A 183 14.40 -13.35 -2.28
N PRO A 184 14.37 -14.20 -1.24
CA PRO A 184 14.40 -15.65 -1.39
C PRO A 184 13.15 -16.23 -2.08
N PHE A 185 12.00 -15.52 -2.03
CA PHE A 185 10.75 -15.97 -2.65
C PHE A 185 10.05 -14.82 -3.40
N PRO A 186 10.60 -14.32 -4.52
CA PRO A 186 10.13 -13.09 -5.17
C PRO A 186 8.64 -13.08 -5.53
N GLU A 187 8.12 -14.19 -6.07
CA GLU A 187 6.71 -14.29 -6.44
C GLU A 187 5.79 -14.18 -5.23
N LEU A 188 6.15 -14.83 -4.13
CA LEU A 188 5.34 -14.82 -2.91
C LEU A 188 5.48 -13.52 -2.14
N GLU A 189 6.68 -12.93 -2.10
CA GLU A 189 6.92 -11.61 -1.51
C GLU A 189 6.14 -10.51 -2.26
N PHE A 190 6.08 -10.60 -3.60
CA PHE A 190 5.22 -9.73 -4.40
C PHE A 190 3.75 -9.89 -4.06
N VAL A 191 3.26 -11.13 -4.03
CA VAL A 191 1.85 -11.43 -3.77
C VAL A 191 1.44 -11.01 -2.37
N GLU A 192 2.29 -11.27 -1.37
CA GLU A 192 2.01 -10.88 0.01
C GLU A 192 2.04 -9.36 0.18
N THR A 193 3.04 -8.68 -0.38
CA THR A 193 3.08 -7.21 -0.41
C THR A 193 1.83 -6.65 -1.07
N LEU A 194 1.41 -7.19 -2.22
CA LEU A 194 0.21 -6.74 -2.91
C LEU A 194 -1.03 -6.89 -2.00
N LEU A 195 -1.25 -8.06 -1.41
CA LEU A 195 -2.42 -8.32 -0.56
C LEU A 195 -2.41 -7.44 0.70
N HIS A 196 -1.25 -7.29 1.33
CA HIS A 196 -1.05 -6.44 2.51
C HIS A 196 -1.48 -5.00 2.21
N GLU A 197 -0.98 -4.42 1.13
CA GLU A 197 -1.32 -3.04 0.74
C GLU A 197 -2.77 -2.88 0.27
N GLN A 198 -3.37 -3.91 -0.32
CA GLN A 198 -4.81 -3.88 -0.64
C GLN A 198 -5.67 -3.84 0.63
N VAL A 199 -5.27 -4.50 1.72
CA VAL A 199 -5.96 -4.38 3.01
C VAL A 199 -5.86 -2.95 3.53
N HIS A 200 -4.69 -2.31 3.44
CA HIS A 200 -4.54 -0.90 3.77
C HIS A 200 -5.41 0.02 2.93
N ALA A 201 -5.48 -0.23 1.61
CA ALA A 201 -6.37 0.51 0.72
C ALA A 201 -7.84 0.40 1.16
N VAL A 202 -8.30 -0.81 1.51
CA VAL A 202 -9.68 -1.04 1.98
C VAL A 202 -9.95 -0.31 3.29
N ILE A 203 -9.04 -0.40 4.28
CA ILE A 203 -9.19 0.28 5.57
C ILE A 203 -9.31 1.79 5.34
N HIS A 204 -8.39 2.36 4.57
CA HIS A 204 -8.35 3.79 4.32
C HIS A 204 -9.62 4.30 3.62
N GLU A 205 -10.06 3.64 2.55
CA GLU A 205 -11.24 4.04 1.79
C GLU A 205 -12.53 3.95 2.61
N ARG A 206 -12.64 2.95 3.48
CA ARG A 206 -13.81 2.80 4.37
C ARG A 206 -13.81 3.79 5.54
N MET A 207 -12.64 4.29 5.93
CA MET A 207 -12.54 5.38 6.90
C MET A 207 -13.05 6.69 6.32
N GLY A 208 -12.73 6.99 5.05
CA GLY A 208 -13.26 8.13 4.33
C GLY A 208 -12.75 9.49 4.85
N ASP A 209 -11.57 9.52 5.47
CA ASP A 209 -10.99 10.68 6.15
C ASP A 209 -9.73 11.25 5.44
N GLY A 210 -9.46 10.80 4.21
CA GLY A 210 -8.30 11.28 3.44
C GLY A 210 -6.94 10.91 4.06
N GLY A 211 -6.90 9.99 5.03
CA GLY A 211 -5.67 9.48 5.63
C GLY A 211 -5.23 10.21 6.90
N GLU A 212 -5.99 11.22 7.35
CA GLU A 212 -5.66 12.01 8.54
C GLU A 212 -5.67 11.19 9.83
N HIS A 213 -6.46 10.11 9.93
CA HIS A 213 -6.51 9.26 11.13
C HIS A 213 -5.84 7.91 10.95
N TYR A 214 -5.37 7.59 9.74
CA TYR A 214 -4.58 6.39 9.49
C TYR A 214 -3.29 6.37 10.33
N GLN A 215 -2.74 7.54 10.65
CA GLN A 215 -1.54 7.68 11.47
C GLN A 215 -1.77 7.50 12.98
N ARG A 216 -3.02 7.46 13.47
CA ARG A 216 -3.31 7.42 14.91
C ARG A 216 -3.06 6.06 15.56
N LEU A 217 -3.23 4.97 14.81
CA LEU A 217 -3.00 3.61 15.29
C LEU A 217 -2.28 2.76 14.23
N PRO A 218 -1.02 3.09 13.91
CA PRO A 218 -0.26 2.38 12.89
C PRO A 218 -0.22 0.87 13.19
N TRP A 219 -0.02 0.50 14.46
CA TRP A 219 0.03 -0.89 14.87
C TRP A 219 -1.23 -1.69 14.54
N LEU A 220 -2.43 -1.10 14.60
CA LEU A 220 -3.70 -1.79 14.34
C LEU A 220 -3.92 -1.99 12.84
N ASN A 221 -3.54 -1.00 12.04
CA ASN A 221 -3.55 -1.09 10.58
C ASN A 221 -2.62 -2.22 10.12
N GLU A 222 -1.37 -2.17 10.58
CA GLU A 222 -0.31 -3.12 10.24
C GLU A 222 -0.65 -4.53 10.72
N LEU A 223 -1.05 -4.69 12.00
CA LEU A 223 -1.53 -5.96 12.53
C LEU A 223 -2.60 -6.58 11.62
N THR A 224 -3.58 -5.78 11.20
CA THR A 224 -4.67 -6.25 10.35
C THR A 224 -4.18 -6.64 8.97
N ALA A 225 -3.36 -5.80 8.33
CA ALA A 225 -2.82 -6.09 7.00
C ALA A 225 -1.97 -7.36 7.01
N ILE A 226 -1.13 -7.56 8.03
CA ILE A 226 -0.32 -8.77 8.21
C ILE A 226 -1.21 -9.99 8.44
N THR A 227 -2.09 -9.98 9.45
CA THR A 227 -2.83 -11.21 9.80
C THR A 227 -3.86 -11.58 8.74
N LEU A 228 -4.52 -10.60 8.12
CA LEU A 228 -5.56 -10.85 7.14
C LEU A 228 -4.99 -11.31 5.79
N SER A 229 -3.94 -10.65 5.28
CA SER A 229 -3.29 -11.05 4.02
C SER A 229 -2.70 -12.46 4.12
N GLN A 230 -2.01 -12.76 5.22
CA GLN A 230 -1.41 -14.08 5.43
C GLN A 230 -2.46 -15.16 5.74
N TYR A 231 -3.58 -14.80 6.36
CA TYR A 231 -4.73 -15.72 6.49
C TYR A 231 -5.29 -16.08 5.11
N ALA A 232 -5.54 -15.08 4.25
CA ALA A 232 -6.04 -15.32 2.90
C ALA A 232 -5.07 -16.19 2.08
N LEU A 233 -3.76 -15.93 2.16
CA LEU A 233 -2.74 -16.76 1.51
C LEU A 233 -2.67 -18.18 2.07
N GLY A 234 -2.71 -18.33 3.40
CA GLY A 234 -2.69 -19.64 4.04
C GLY A 234 -3.92 -20.48 3.69
N ARG A 235 -5.10 -19.85 3.59
CA ARG A 235 -6.35 -20.50 3.15
C ARG A 235 -6.31 -20.85 1.66
N ALA A 236 -5.88 -19.94 0.80
CA ALA A 236 -5.71 -20.20 -0.63
C ALA A 236 -4.71 -21.35 -0.87
N TYR A 237 -3.62 -21.39 -0.10
CA TYR A 237 -2.66 -22.48 -0.14
C TYR A 237 -3.28 -23.81 0.31
N ALA A 238 -4.10 -23.81 1.36
CA ALA A 238 -4.78 -25.02 1.82
C ALA A 238 -5.69 -25.62 0.73
N ASP A 239 -6.35 -24.77 -0.06
CA ASP A 239 -7.17 -25.16 -1.22
C ASP A 239 -6.31 -25.76 -2.35
N MET A 240 -5.03 -25.39 -2.42
CA MET A 240 -4.09 -25.74 -3.51
C MET A 240 -2.90 -26.62 -3.07
N ARG A 241 -2.96 -27.20 -1.86
CA ARG A 241 -1.83 -27.89 -1.20
C ARG A 241 -1.18 -29.05 -1.98
N GLY A 242 -1.86 -29.55 -3.02
CA GLY A 242 -1.34 -30.59 -3.90
C GLY A 242 -0.39 -30.08 -4.99
N LEU A 243 -0.20 -28.76 -5.14
CA LEU A 243 0.70 -28.18 -6.13
C LEU A 243 2.14 -28.12 -5.59
N PRO A 244 3.11 -28.84 -6.20
CA PRO A 244 4.50 -28.86 -5.73
C PRO A 244 5.15 -27.48 -5.71
N ASP A 245 4.84 -26.64 -6.68
CA ASP A 245 5.37 -25.27 -6.82
C ASP A 245 5.08 -24.38 -5.59
N LEU A 246 4.05 -24.73 -4.81
CA LEU A 246 3.60 -23.98 -3.64
C LEU A 246 4.10 -24.56 -2.31
N ALA A 247 4.94 -25.61 -2.32
CA ALA A 247 5.38 -26.30 -1.10
C ALA A 247 6.06 -25.35 -0.08
N ASN A 248 6.70 -24.28 -0.55
CA ASN A 248 7.41 -23.32 0.29
C ASN A 248 6.51 -22.25 0.93
N VAL A 249 5.22 -22.15 0.56
CA VAL A 249 4.33 -21.07 1.03
C VAL A 249 4.29 -20.96 2.55
N PRO A 250 4.08 -22.05 3.34
CA PRO A 250 4.05 -21.94 4.80
C PRO A 250 5.37 -21.42 5.40
N GLY A 251 6.51 -21.87 4.85
CA GLY A 251 7.83 -21.46 5.31
C GLY A 251 8.10 -19.98 5.02
N ALA A 252 7.75 -19.54 3.81
CA ALA A 252 7.94 -18.18 3.36
C ALA A 252 7.00 -17.18 4.05
N LEU A 253 5.74 -17.52 4.31
CA LEU A 253 4.83 -16.65 5.09
C LEU A 253 5.36 -16.40 6.52
N ARG A 254 5.97 -17.42 7.14
CA ARG A 254 6.60 -17.30 8.45
C ARG A 254 7.83 -16.38 8.40
N ILE A 255 8.65 -16.49 7.35
CA ILE A 255 9.82 -15.64 7.15
C ILE A 255 9.38 -14.20 6.92
N SER A 256 8.41 -13.97 6.02
CA SER A 256 7.92 -12.62 5.73
C SER A 256 7.37 -11.95 6.98
N ARG A 257 6.52 -12.65 7.76
CA ARG A 257 6.04 -12.12 9.03
C ARG A 257 7.18 -11.70 9.96
N ALA A 258 8.24 -12.50 10.06
CA ALA A 258 9.37 -12.16 10.94
C ALA A 258 10.21 -10.96 10.45
N GLN A 259 10.07 -10.56 9.19
CA GLN A 259 10.78 -9.41 8.61
C GLN A 259 9.98 -8.11 8.69
N GLN A 260 8.66 -8.18 8.93
CA GLN A 260 7.78 -7.02 9.06
C GLN A 260 7.94 -6.35 10.43
N GLU A 261 7.91 -5.01 10.46
CA GLU A 261 8.05 -4.20 11.69
C GLU A 261 7.07 -4.64 12.80
N TRP A 262 5.82 -4.94 12.43
CA TRP A 262 4.76 -5.37 13.35
C TRP A 262 4.53 -6.89 13.36
N GLY A 263 5.47 -7.65 12.80
CA GLY A 263 5.41 -9.10 12.69
C GLY A 263 5.38 -9.86 14.01
N ASP A 264 6.13 -9.35 14.99
CA ASP A 264 6.16 -9.89 16.35
C ASP A 264 4.85 -9.64 17.10
N LEU A 265 4.24 -8.47 16.88
CA LEU A 265 2.91 -8.16 17.38
C LEU A 265 1.88 -9.12 16.77
N ALA A 266 1.87 -9.27 15.44
CA ALA A 266 0.98 -10.21 14.76
C ALA A 266 1.14 -11.64 15.29
N SER A 267 2.37 -12.09 15.51
CA SER A 267 2.65 -13.40 16.09
C SER A 267 2.15 -13.53 17.54
N ALA A 268 2.30 -12.49 18.36
CA ALA A 268 1.80 -12.48 19.73
C ALA A 268 0.27 -12.49 19.80
N VAL A 269 -0.40 -11.70 18.96
CA VAL A 269 -1.86 -11.67 18.87
C VAL A 269 -2.40 -13.01 18.41
N LEU A 270 -1.83 -13.61 17.35
CA LEU A 270 -2.24 -14.94 16.88
C LEU A 270 -2.10 -16.02 17.96
N ARG A 271 -1.06 -15.95 18.80
CA ARG A 271 -0.90 -16.86 19.94
C ARG A 271 -1.93 -16.61 21.04
N ALA A 272 -2.24 -15.35 21.33
CA ALA A 272 -3.16 -14.96 22.39
C ALA A 272 -4.62 -15.26 22.03
N THR A 273 -5.04 -14.98 20.80
CA THR A 273 -6.44 -15.09 20.38
C THR A 273 -6.76 -16.41 19.68
N ARG A 274 -5.76 -17.04 19.05
CA ARG A 274 -5.94 -18.15 18.08
C ARG A 274 -6.88 -17.80 16.91
N GLU A 275 -7.14 -16.51 16.71
CA GLU A 275 -8.10 -15.99 15.74
C GLU A 275 -7.39 -14.98 14.83
N PRO A 276 -7.05 -15.37 13.58
CA PRO A 276 -6.34 -14.49 12.64
C PRO A 276 -7.18 -13.32 12.13
N LEU A 277 -8.51 -13.40 12.25
CA LEU A 277 -9.42 -12.37 11.77
C LEU A 277 -9.71 -11.28 12.81
N VAL A 278 -9.10 -11.31 13.99
CA VAL A 278 -9.47 -10.41 15.09
C VAL A 278 -9.27 -8.93 14.75
N GLY A 279 -8.15 -8.58 14.09
CA GLY A 279 -7.92 -7.21 13.62
C GLY A 279 -8.96 -6.77 12.58
N TRP A 280 -9.28 -7.66 11.64
CA TRP A 280 -10.28 -7.37 10.61
C TRP A 280 -11.69 -7.21 11.18
N ARG A 281 -12.10 -8.07 12.12
CA ARG A 281 -13.40 -7.94 12.81
C ARG A 281 -13.50 -6.63 13.59
N ALA A 282 -12.40 -6.21 14.24
CA ALA A 282 -12.35 -4.91 14.91
C ALA A 282 -12.58 -3.76 13.92
N TRP A 283 -11.94 -3.80 12.74
CA TRP A 283 -12.20 -2.84 11.67
C TRP A 283 -13.64 -2.88 11.17
N GLN A 284 -14.24 -4.05 10.98
CA GLN A 284 -15.65 -4.17 10.60
C GLN A 284 -16.58 -3.51 11.62
N ILE A 285 -16.31 -3.69 12.92
CA ILE A 285 -17.04 -3.01 13.99
C ILE A 285 -16.83 -1.49 13.92
N ILE A 286 -15.59 -1.02 13.70
CA ILE A 286 -15.29 0.41 13.53
C ILE A 286 -16.06 1.00 12.35
N PHE A 287 -16.09 0.32 11.20
CA PHE A 287 -16.81 0.79 10.01
C PHE A 287 -18.32 0.88 10.24
N ALA A 288 -18.89 -0.04 11.03
CA ALA A 288 -20.31 -0.06 11.36
C ALA A 288 -20.72 1.05 12.34
N ARG A 289 -19.80 1.51 13.19
CA ARG A 289 -20.05 2.61 14.13
C ARG A 289 -19.89 3.94 13.37
N GLY A 290 -20.96 4.72 13.22
CA GLY A 290 -21.05 5.89 12.33
C GLY A 290 -19.92 6.94 12.41
N ALA A 291 -19.99 8.00 11.60
CA ALA A 291 -18.87 8.92 11.34
C ALA A 291 -18.14 9.52 12.57
N TYR A 292 -18.79 9.63 13.72
CA TYR A 292 -18.15 10.05 14.97
C TYR A 292 -17.22 8.97 15.55
N ALA A 293 -17.68 7.72 15.62
CA ALA A 293 -16.89 6.62 16.18
C ALA A 293 -15.72 6.26 15.27
N ARG A 294 -15.89 6.32 13.94
CA ARG A 294 -14.76 6.22 12.99
C ARG A 294 -13.68 7.27 13.25
N ARG A 295 -14.05 8.52 13.55
CA ARG A 295 -13.06 9.58 13.84
C ARG A 295 -12.35 9.42 15.19
N ASN A 296 -13.00 8.74 16.13
CA ASN A 296 -12.52 8.59 17.50
C ASN A 296 -12.14 7.14 17.84
N PHE A 297 -11.98 6.26 16.84
CA PHE A 297 -11.77 4.82 17.07
C PHE A 297 -10.55 4.53 17.95
N ALA A 298 -9.53 5.40 17.90
CA ALA A 298 -8.32 5.32 18.70
C ALA A 298 -8.48 5.74 20.17
N HIS A 299 -9.67 6.15 20.59
CA HIS A 299 -9.93 6.55 21.96
C HIS A 299 -9.89 5.33 22.91
N ARG A 300 -9.26 5.50 24.08
CA ARG A 300 -9.08 4.45 25.11
C ARG A 300 -10.37 3.80 25.61
N GLU A 301 -11.50 4.50 25.49
CA GLU A 301 -12.81 4.01 25.91
C GLU A 301 -13.54 3.24 24.79
N LEU A 302 -13.06 3.35 23.55
CA LEU A 302 -13.68 2.73 22.38
C LEU A 302 -12.92 1.51 21.91
N LEU A 303 -11.61 1.63 21.65
CA LEU A 303 -10.86 0.54 21.03
C LEU A 303 -10.82 -0.75 21.87
N PRO A 304 -10.55 -0.73 23.19
CA PRO A 304 -10.52 -1.98 23.98
C PRO A 304 -11.86 -2.73 23.96
N ALA A 305 -12.98 -2.00 24.01
CA ALA A 305 -14.31 -2.60 23.92
C ALA A 305 -14.57 -3.22 22.55
N ILE A 306 -14.13 -2.53 21.48
CA ILE A 306 -14.21 -3.04 20.09
C ILE A 306 -13.35 -4.30 19.92
N LEU A 307 -12.12 -4.31 20.44
CA LEU A 307 -11.22 -5.46 20.35
C LEU A 307 -11.77 -6.65 21.14
N ALA A 308 -12.33 -6.42 22.33
CA ALA A 308 -13.01 -7.45 23.09
C ALA A 308 -14.20 -8.05 22.33
N GLU A 309 -15.05 -7.20 21.73
CA GLU A 309 -16.15 -7.64 20.85
C GLU A 309 -15.66 -8.45 19.64
N ALA A 310 -14.51 -8.07 19.07
CA ALA A 310 -13.88 -8.78 17.96
C ALA A 310 -13.24 -10.13 18.36
N GLY A 311 -13.10 -10.42 19.67
CA GLY A 311 -12.52 -11.65 20.20
C GLY A 311 -11.12 -11.52 20.81
N TRP A 312 -10.66 -10.30 21.11
CA TRP A 312 -9.39 -10.03 21.79
C TRP A 312 -9.59 -9.28 23.11
N PRO A 313 -9.88 -10.00 24.21
CA PRO A 313 -10.09 -9.41 25.53
C PRO A 313 -8.76 -9.12 26.25
N ALA A 314 -7.80 -8.50 25.57
CA ALA A 314 -6.53 -8.12 26.18
C ALA A 314 -6.66 -6.88 27.08
N SER A 315 -5.80 -6.83 28.10
CA SER A 315 -5.53 -5.60 28.85
C SER A 315 -4.49 -4.77 28.10
N PHE A 316 -4.66 -3.46 28.10
CA PHE A 316 -3.71 -2.51 27.51
C PHE A 316 -2.94 -1.74 28.61
N PRO A 317 -1.63 -1.50 28.43
CA PRO A 317 -0.82 -1.82 27.26
C PRO A 317 -0.63 -3.34 27.06
N PHE A 318 -0.73 -3.79 25.81
CA PHE A 318 -0.53 -5.18 25.43
C PHE A 318 0.94 -5.42 25.15
N HIS A 319 1.58 -6.24 25.99
CA HIS A 319 3.01 -6.53 25.92
C HIS A 319 3.29 -7.71 24.97
N TYR A 320 4.30 -7.56 24.11
CA TYR A 320 4.77 -8.59 23.19
C TYR A 320 6.30 -8.49 23.03
N GLY A 321 7.01 -9.54 23.42
CA GLY A 321 8.47 -9.50 23.44
C GLY A 321 8.98 -8.40 24.38
N THR A 322 9.83 -7.51 23.86
CA THR A 322 10.35 -6.34 24.59
C THR A 322 9.54 -5.06 24.33
N HIS A 323 8.47 -5.17 23.55
CA HIS A 323 7.65 -4.05 23.10
C HIS A 323 6.25 -4.09 23.74
N SER A 324 5.51 -3.01 23.58
CA SER A 324 4.10 -2.93 23.96
C SER A 324 3.36 -1.96 23.06
N VAL A 325 2.09 -2.26 22.79
CA VAL A 325 1.16 -1.34 22.15
C VAL A 325 0.12 -0.89 23.15
N ASP A 326 -0.33 0.35 23.03
CA ASP A 326 -1.44 0.90 23.80
C ASP A 326 -2.55 1.38 22.85
N CYS A 327 -3.74 1.57 23.41
CA CYS A 327 -4.88 2.20 22.75
C CYS A 327 -4.93 3.71 23.05
N ARG A 328 -3.81 4.32 23.43
CA ARG A 328 -3.72 5.77 23.66
C ARG A 328 -3.35 6.46 22.36
N ASP A 329 -4.22 7.35 21.94
CA ASP A 329 -3.84 8.40 21.02
C ASP A 329 -3.36 9.60 21.86
N ASP A 330 -2.04 9.81 21.91
CA ASP A 330 -1.44 10.97 22.58
C ASP A 330 -1.81 12.30 21.87
N TRP A 331 -2.50 12.24 20.71
CA TRP A 331 -2.99 13.38 19.95
C TRP A 331 -4.43 13.79 20.31
N VAL A 332 -5.08 13.11 21.26
CA VAL A 332 -6.33 13.58 21.87
C VAL A 332 -5.98 14.46 23.07
N GLY A 333 -5.45 15.64 22.77
CA GLY A 333 -5.14 16.72 23.70
C GLY A 333 -5.37 18.07 23.03
#